data_AF-A0A6A8AKB0-F1
#
_entry.id   AF-A0A6A8AKB0-F1
#
_cell.length_a   1.000
_cell.length_b   1.000
_cell.length_c   1.000
_cell.angle_alpha   90.00
_cell.angle_beta   90.00
_cell.angle_gamma   90.00
#
_symmetry.space_group_name_H-M   'P 1'
#
loop_
_entity.id
_entity.type
_entity.pdbx_description
1 polymer ?
#
loop_
_entity_poly.entity_id
_entity_poly.type
_entity_poly.pdbx_seq_one_letter_code
_entity_poly.pdbx_strand_id
1 'polypeptide(L)'
;ATASKMMFLAKKRDSVPKDLGLDLLVLKDKRLREEPYNNELESGAQVISATGKLEPEGLDEKGLFKIAVDQINGDIVALYLTGSQDDKPSIVIKGETAENVYSKIEEMSLITRLDHAAYLGRELAKAEIALRTGKEYVQDSPLFKKIDGF
;
A
#
# COMPACT_ATOMS: atom_id res chain seq x y z
N ALA A 1 11.18 19.19 -18.59
CA ALA A 1 12.27 19.87 -17.85
C ALA A 1 13.08 18.89 -16.97
N THR A 2 12.44 18.01 -16.20
CA THR A 2 13.10 17.10 -15.24
C THR A 2 14.09 16.11 -15.87
N ALA A 3 13.75 15.51 -17.02
CA ALA A 3 14.67 14.62 -17.75
C ALA A 3 15.96 15.34 -18.18
N SER A 4 15.86 16.57 -18.68
CA SER A 4 17.04 17.37 -19.05
C SER A 4 17.92 17.70 -17.85
N LYS A 5 17.33 17.98 -16.67
CA LYS A 5 18.08 18.18 -15.41
C LYS A 5 18.79 16.89 -14.98
N MET A 6 18.12 15.74 -15.10
CA MET A 6 18.72 14.43 -14.80
C MET A 6 19.95 14.17 -15.68
N MET A 7 19.85 14.38 -16.99
CA MET A 7 20.98 14.19 -17.91
C MET A 7 22.13 15.15 -17.62
N PHE A 8 21.83 16.40 -17.27
CA PHE A 8 22.84 17.37 -16.85
C PHE A 8 23.58 16.95 -15.58
N LEU A 9 22.85 16.51 -14.54
CA LEU A 9 23.44 16.04 -13.28
C LEU A 9 24.27 14.77 -13.46
N ALA A 10 23.78 13.81 -14.23
CA ALA A 10 24.49 12.57 -14.58
C ALA A 10 25.87 12.89 -15.20
N LYS A 11 25.87 13.76 -16.23
CA LYS A 11 27.10 14.20 -16.89
C LYS A 11 28.05 14.94 -15.95
N LYS A 12 27.52 15.82 -15.08
CA LYS A 12 28.35 16.58 -14.13
C LYS A 12 28.99 15.70 -13.06
N ARG A 13 28.35 14.58 -12.70
CA ARG A 13 28.82 13.64 -11.68
C ARG A 13 29.60 12.45 -12.26
N ASP A 14 29.80 12.41 -13.58
CA ASP A 14 30.34 11.24 -14.30
C ASP A 14 29.64 9.93 -13.88
N SER A 15 28.32 9.99 -13.78
CA SER A 15 27.49 8.88 -13.32
C SER A 15 26.39 8.56 -14.31
N VAL A 16 25.80 7.37 -14.16
CA VAL A 16 24.56 7.01 -14.86
C VAL A 16 23.40 7.90 -14.39
N PRO A 17 22.33 8.09 -15.21
CA PRO A 17 21.16 8.89 -14.86
C PRO A 17 20.23 8.16 -13.88
N LYS A 18 20.78 7.73 -12.73
CA LYS A 18 20.11 7.02 -11.64
C LYS A 18 20.62 7.57 -10.31
N ASP A 19 19.78 7.53 -9.28
CA ASP A 19 20.14 7.91 -7.90
C ASP A 19 20.62 9.38 -7.78
N LEU A 20 20.05 10.25 -8.63
CA LEU A 20 20.37 11.68 -8.70
C LEU A 20 19.47 12.57 -7.84
N GLY A 21 18.51 11.98 -7.12
CA GLY A 21 17.47 12.71 -6.38
C GLY A 21 16.39 13.32 -7.29
N LEU A 22 16.26 12.83 -8.52
CA LEU A 22 15.22 13.21 -9.48
C LEU A 22 14.52 11.95 -9.97
N ASP A 23 13.18 11.96 -9.92
CA ASP A 23 12.34 10.89 -10.44
C ASP A 23 11.64 11.33 -11.74
N LEU A 24 11.52 10.42 -12.70
CA LEU A 24 10.82 10.67 -13.97
C LEU A 24 9.46 9.97 -14.06
N LEU A 25 9.18 9.02 -13.17
CA LEU A 25 7.94 8.24 -13.20
C LEU A 25 6.82 9.01 -12.48
N VAL A 26 5.95 9.64 -13.26
CA VAL A 26 4.65 10.16 -12.79
C VAL A 26 3.56 9.20 -13.27
N LEU A 27 3.07 8.36 -12.37
CA LEU A 27 1.95 7.42 -12.60
C LEU A 27 0.62 8.18 -12.54
N LYS A 28 0.30 8.92 -13.60
CA LYS A 28 -0.97 9.63 -13.75
C LYS A 28 -1.73 9.09 -14.96
N ASP A 29 -3.03 8.86 -14.81
CA ASP A 29 -3.88 8.55 -15.94
C ASP A 29 -3.95 9.71 -16.94
N LYS A 30 -3.89 9.37 -18.24
CA LYS A 30 -3.99 10.37 -19.32
C LYS A 30 -5.37 11.05 -19.36
N ARG A 31 -6.40 10.35 -18.91
CA ARG A 31 -7.78 10.84 -18.85
C ARG A 31 -8.34 10.51 -17.48
N LEU A 32 -8.89 11.50 -16.81
CA LEU A 32 -9.55 11.33 -15.52
C LEU A 32 -10.98 10.85 -15.78
N ARG A 33 -11.28 9.62 -15.37
CA ARG A 33 -12.65 9.07 -15.34
C ARG A 33 -13.03 8.93 -13.87
N GLU A 34 -14.04 9.67 -13.45
CA GLU A 34 -14.52 9.66 -12.07
C GLU A 34 -15.92 9.07 -12.05
N GLU A 35 -16.24 8.36 -10.97
CA GLU A 35 -17.63 8.05 -10.67
C GLU A 35 -18.38 9.37 -10.40
N PRO A 36 -19.59 9.55 -10.94
CA PRO A 36 -20.30 10.82 -10.85
C PRO A 36 -20.62 11.17 -9.40
N TYR A 37 -20.11 12.31 -8.95
CA TYR A 37 -20.43 12.92 -7.67
C TYR A 37 -20.73 14.41 -7.89
N ASN A 38 -21.87 14.90 -7.39
CA ASN A 38 -22.29 16.28 -7.56
C ASN A 38 -23.03 16.79 -6.32
N ASN A 39 -23.22 18.11 -6.23
CA ASN A 39 -23.86 18.75 -5.07
C ASN A 39 -25.35 18.40 -4.94
N GLU A 40 -26.01 17.92 -6.01
CA GLU A 40 -27.41 17.49 -5.93
C GLU A 40 -27.56 16.24 -5.06
N LEU A 41 -26.56 15.34 -5.05
CA LEU A 41 -26.53 14.17 -4.17
C LEU A 41 -26.41 14.54 -2.69
N GLU A 42 -25.90 15.74 -2.37
CA GLU A 42 -25.87 16.24 -1.00
C GLU A 42 -27.24 16.74 -0.53
N SER A 43 -28.14 17.07 -1.46
CA SER A 43 -29.49 17.57 -1.14
C SER A 43 -30.32 16.47 -0.48
N GLY A 44 -30.45 16.54 0.84
CA GLY A 44 -31.17 15.56 1.66
C GLY A 44 -30.27 14.53 2.34
N ALA A 45 -28.95 14.62 2.16
CA ALA A 45 -27.98 13.81 2.88
C ALA A 45 -27.27 14.65 3.97
N GLN A 46 -26.88 13.99 5.06
CA GLN A 46 -26.00 14.60 6.05
C GLN A 46 -24.56 14.50 5.57
N VAL A 47 -23.95 15.64 5.26
CA VAL A 47 -22.52 15.70 4.89
C VAL A 47 -21.67 15.76 6.16
N ILE A 48 -20.79 14.78 6.35
CA ILE A 48 -19.90 14.68 7.51
C ILE A 48 -18.45 14.66 7.01
N SER A 49 -17.64 15.61 7.45
CA SER A 49 -16.21 15.65 7.14
C SER A 49 -15.44 14.68 8.05
N ALA A 50 -14.72 13.73 7.46
CA ALA A 50 -13.84 12.82 8.20
C ALA A 50 -12.44 13.43 8.37
N THR A 51 -11.95 13.51 9.62
CA THR A 51 -10.59 14.00 9.95
C THR A 51 -9.75 12.97 10.71
N GLY A 52 -10.30 11.79 11.01
CA GLY A 52 -9.64 10.75 11.80
C GLY A 52 -8.63 9.94 11.00
N LYS A 53 -7.66 9.36 11.72
CA LYS A 53 -6.76 8.31 11.22
C LYS A 53 -7.10 7.01 11.92
N LEU A 54 -7.31 5.94 11.16
CA LEU A 54 -7.49 4.61 11.73
C LEU A 54 -6.12 4.03 12.08
N GLU A 55 -5.85 3.93 13.37
CA GLU A 55 -4.74 3.19 13.96
C GLU A 55 -5.34 2.12 14.88
N PRO A 56 -5.11 0.83 14.63
CA PRO A 56 -5.64 -0.22 15.49
C PRO A 56 -5.13 -0.05 16.93
N GLU A 57 -6.04 -0.01 17.89
CA GLU A 57 -5.68 0.13 19.30
C GLU A 57 -5.41 -1.23 19.93
N GLY A 58 -4.15 -1.47 20.28
CA GLY A 58 -3.70 -2.75 20.85
C GLY A 58 -3.57 -3.87 19.81
N LEU A 59 -3.32 -5.08 20.31
CA LEU A 59 -3.20 -6.28 19.48
C LEU A 59 -4.59 -6.91 19.26
N ASP A 60 -4.82 -7.50 18.08
CA ASP A 60 -5.96 -8.38 17.87
C ASP A 60 -5.78 -9.60 18.79
N GLU A 61 -6.87 -10.11 19.35
CA GLU A 61 -6.85 -11.23 20.29
C GLU A 61 -6.25 -12.50 19.66
N LYS A 62 -6.37 -12.65 18.34
CA LYS A 62 -5.92 -13.84 17.62
C LYS A 62 -4.44 -13.78 17.24
N GLY A 63 -3.92 -12.61 16.87
CA GLY A 63 -2.54 -12.48 16.45
C GLY A 63 -2.26 -11.19 15.67
N LEU A 64 -1.09 -11.13 15.04
CA LEU A 64 -0.69 -10.00 14.21
C LEU A 64 -0.28 -10.46 12.81
N PHE A 65 -0.44 -9.57 11.85
CA PHE A 65 -0.01 -9.78 10.47
C PHE A 65 1.21 -8.92 10.13
N LYS A 66 2.23 -9.56 9.55
CA LYS A 66 3.32 -8.89 8.83
C LYS A 66 3.11 -9.13 7.33
N ILE A 67 3.08 -8.07 6.54
CA ILE A 67 2.89 -8.17 5.09
C ILE A 67 4.24 -8.04 4.38
N ALA A 68 4.42 -8.82 3.33
CA ALA A 68 5.56 -8.73 2.42
C ALA A 68 5.09 -8.85 0.97
N VAL A 69 5.96 -8.42 0.04
CA VAL A 69 5.74 -8.52 -1.40
C VAL A 69 6.88 -9.35 -1.99
N ASP A 70 6.52 -10.51 -2.55
CA ASP A 70 7.43 -11.40 -3.26
C ASP A 70 7.40 -11.07 -4.76
N GLN A 71 8.26 -10.11 -5.14
CA GLN A 71 8.38 -9.64 -6.53
C GLN A 71 8.86 -10.74 -7.49
N ILE A 72 9.52 -11.78 -6.99
CA ILE A 72 10.06 -12.87 -7.83
C ILE A 72 8.94 -13.81 -8.25
N ASN A 73 8.12 -14.22 -7.28
CA ASN A 73 7.03 -15.16 -7.53
C ASN A 73 5.71 -14.48 -7.94
N GLY A 74 5.60 -13.16 -7.76
CA GLY A 74 4.38 -12.44 -8.10
C GLY A 74 3.32 -12.48 -7.00
N ASP A 75 3.72 -12.62 -5.73
CA ASP A 75 2.80 -12.85 -4.62
C ASP A 75 2.83 -11.72 -3.58
N ILE A 76 1.67 -11.41 -3.02
CA ILE A 76 1.53 -10.76 -1.71
C ILE A 76 1.59 -11.85 -0.65
N VAL A 77 2.36 -11.63 0.39
CA VAL A 77 2.59 -12.61 1.46
C VAL A 77 2.10 -12.03 2.79
N ALA A 78 1.08 -12.65 3.38
CA ALA A 78 0.61 -12.34 4.73
C ALA A 78 1.15 -13.39 5.71
N LEU A 79 2.00 -12.94 6.62
CA LEU A 79 2.59 -13.72 7.70
C LEU A 79 1.75 -13.52 8.94
N TYR A 80 1.08 -14.57 9.40
CA TYR A 80 0.26 -14.54 10.61
C TYR A 80 1.05 -15.08 11.80
N LEU A 81 1.12 -14.30 12.88
CA LEU A 81 1.89 -14.61 14.09
C LEU A 81 0.96 -14.66 15.30
N THR A 82 0.98 -15.77 16.03
CA THR A 82 0.36 -15.92 17.35
C THR A 82 1.45 -15.89 18.44
N GLY A 83 1.15 -15.34 19.62
CA GLY A 83 2.11 -14.86 20.61
C GLY A 83 3.44 -15.63 20.83
N SER A 84 4.52 -14.85 20.78
CA SER A 84 5.74 -14.88 21.59
C SER A 84 6.49 -16.22 21.76
N GLN A 85 7.34 -16.59 20.79
CA GLN A 85 8.73 -16.93 21.16
C GLN A 85 9.74 -16.99 20.02
N ASP A 86 9.32 -17.09 18.78
CA ASP A 86 10.20 -16.90 17.63
C ASP A 86 9.40 -16.09 16.62
N ASP A 87 10.05 -15.18 15.91
CA ASP A 87 9.46 -14.30 14.88
C ASP A 87 8.95 -15.09 13.64
N LYS A 88 8.60 -16.36 13.85
CA LYS A 88 8.18 -17.36 12.90
C LYS A 88 6.66 -17.28 12.72
N PRO A 89 6.18 -17.16 11.47
CA PRO A 89 4.76 -17.20 11.19
C PRO A 89 4.17 -18.56 11.53
N SER A 90 3.02 -18.56 12.20
CA SER A 90 2.19 -19.75 12.41
C SER A 90 1.51 -20.16 11.10
N ILE A 91 1.14 -19.18 10.28
CA ILE A 91 0.50 -19.38 8.97
C ILE A 91 1.10 -18.37 7.98
N VAL A 92 1.37 -18.84 6.76
CA VAL A 92 1.78 -17.99 5.64
C VAL A 92 0.73 -18.11 4.55
N ILE A 93 0.11 -16.99 4.19
CA ILE A 93 -0.90 -16.92 3.14
C ILE A 93 -0.30 -16.12 1.98
N LYS A 94 -0.39 -16.67 0.77
CA LYS A 94 0.12 -16.05 -0.45
C LYS A 94 -0.97 -15.92 -1.49
N GLY A 95 -0.89 -14.88 -2.32
CA GLY A 95 -1.73 -14.74 -3.50
C GLY A 95 -1.34 -13.53 -4.35
N GLU A 96 -1.75 -13.55 -5.61
CA GLU A 96 -1.43 -12.52 -6.61
C GLU A 96 -2.18 -11.19 -6.36
N THR A 97 -3.29 -11.24 -5.62
CA THR A 97 -4.14 -10.08 -5.33
C THR A 97 -4.45 -9.94 -3.84
N ALA A 98 -4.70 -8.71 -3.39
CA ALA A 98 -5.11 -8.43 -2.02
C ALA A 98 -6.42 -9.14 -1.66
N GLU A 99 -7.34 -9.25 -2.63
CA GLU A 99 -8.62 -9.94 -2.47
C GLU A 99 -8.42 -11.43 -2.18
N ASN A 100 -7.52 -12.12 -2.88
CA ASN A 100 -7.26 -13.54 -2.63
C ASN A 100 -6.73 -13.77 -1.21
N VAL A 101 -5.75 -12.95 -0.81
CA VAL A 101 -5.13 -13.05 0.52
C VAL A 101 -6.15 -12.72 1.62
N TYR A 102 -6.90 -11.63 1.48
CA TYR A 102 -7.89 -11.22 2.46
C TYR A 102 -9.03 -12.24 2.58
N SER A 103 -9.56 -12.73 1.45
CA SER A 103 -10.61 -13.75 1.44
C SER A 103 -10.18 -15.00 2.18
N LYS A 104 -8.92 -15.42 2.01
CA LYS A 104 -8.41 -16.59 2.74
C LYS A 104 -8.25 -16.33 4.24
N ILE A 105 -7.82 -15.14 4.63
CA ILE A 105 -7.70 -14.72 6.03
C ILE A 105 -9.07 -14.69 6.73
N GLU A 106 -10.09 -14.22 6.01
CA GLU A 106 -11.48 -14.18 6.48
C GLU A 106 -12.09 -15.58 6.57
N GLU A 107 -11.92 -16.43 5.55
CA GLU A 107 -12.35 -17.83 5.55
C GLU A 107 -11.78 -18.61 6.74
N MET A 108 -10.51 -18.34 7.08
CA MET A 108 -9.82 -18.95 8.22
C MET A 108 -10.13 -18.27 9.55
N SER A 109 -10.94 -17.20 9.55
CA SER A 109 -11.31 -16.42 10.73
C SER A 109 -10.09 -15.97 11.55
N LEU A 110 -9.04 -15.47 10.91
CA LEU A 110 -7.78 -15.08 11.59
C LEU A 110 -7.76 -13.64 12.11
N ILE A 111 -8.84 -12.87 11.89
CA ILE A 111 -9.04 -11.52 12.43
C ILE A 111 -10.34 -11.50 13.22
N THR A 112 -10.39 -10.73 14.30
CA THR A 112 -11.61 -10.58 15.11
C THR A 112 -12.13 -9.16 15.13
N ARG A 113 -11.26 -8.16 15.06
CA ARG A 113 -11.66 -6.75 15.19
C ARG A 113 -11.72 -6.04 13.85
N LEU A 114 -12.72 -5.16 13.71
CA LEU A 114 -12.97 -4.40 12.48
C LEU A 114 -11.87 -3.39 12.16
N ASP A 115 -11.27 -2.78 13.19
CA ASP A 115 -10.13 -1.88 13.01
C ASP A 115 -8.90 -2.60 12.47
N HIS A 116 -8.62 -3.82 12.95
CA HIS A 116 -7.57 -4.68 12.40
C HIS A 116 -7.89 -5.17 10.98
N ALA A 117 -9.14 -5.52 10.69
CA ALA A 117 -9.56 -5.91 9.33
C ALA A 117 -9.38 -4.76 8.32
N ALA A 118 -9.80 -3.55 8.68
CA ALA A 118 -9.63 -2.36 7.84
C ALA A 118 -8.15 -1.98 7.66
N TYR A 119 -7.34 -2.07 8.73
CA TYR A 119 -5.89 -1.89 8.65
C TYR A 119 -5.25 -2.92 7.69
N LEU A 120 -5.59 -4.20 7.84
CA LEU A 120 -5.05 -5.25 6.98
C LEU A 120 -5.43 -5.02 5.52
N GLY A 121 -6.70 -4.70 5.25
CA GLY A 121 -7.15 -4.40 3.88
C GLY A 121 -6.37 -3.24 3.25
N ARG A 122 -6.08 -2.18 4.03
CA ARG A 122 -5.23 -1.06 3.59
C ARG A 122 -3.83 -1.51 3.24
N GLU A 123 -3.20 -2.33 4.08
CA GLU A 123 -1.83 -2.81 3.84
C GLU A 123 -1.74 -3.81 2.68
N LEU A 124 -2.71 -4.72 2.54
CA LEU A 124 -2.79 -5.64 1.40
C LEU A 124 -3.00 -4.91 0.08
N ALA A 125 -3.90 -3.92 0.04
CA ALA A 125 -4.10 -3.09 -1.17
C ALA A 125 -2.82 -2.33 -1.54
N LYS A 126 -2.10 -1.78 -0.55
CA LYS A 126 -0.81 -1.12 -0.77
C LYS A 126 0.24 -2.09 -1.31
N ALA A 127 0.30 -3.31 -0.77
CA ALA A 127 1.19 -4.37 -1.23
C ALA A 127 0.88 -4.79 -2.68
N GLU A 128 -0.40 -4.91 -3.06
CA GLU A 128 -0.81 -5.21 -4.43
C GLU A 128 -0.36 -4.13 -5.42
N ILE A 129 -0.54 -2.85 -5.07
CA ILE A 129 -0.06 -1.75 -5.92
C ILE A 129 1.46 -1.81 -6.04
N ALA A 130 2.17 -2.11 -4.95
CA ALA A 130 3.62 -2.23 -4.97
C ALA A 130 4.10 -3.36 -5.89
N LEU A 131 3.44 -4.52 -5.82
CA LEU A 131 3.68 -5.66 -6.69
C LEU A 131 3.45 -5.29 -8.16
N ARG A 132 2.30 -4.71 -8.49
CA ARG A 132 1.93 -4.34 -9.88
C ARG A 132 2.83 -3.26 -10.48
N THR A 133 3.36 -2.36 -9.66
CA THR A 133 4.17 -1.22 -10.12
C THR A 133 5.67 -1.43 -9.97
N GLY A 134 6.10 -2.54 -9.37
CA GLY A 134 7.51 -2.78 -9.01
C GLY A 134 8.04 -1.78 -7.98
N LYS A 135 7.16 -1.14 -7.20
CA LYS A 135 7.54 -0.23 -6.11
C LYS A 135 8.01 -1.03 -4.89
N GLU A 136 8.88 -0.41 -4.11
CA GLU A 136 9.20 -0.89 -2.78
C GLU A 136 7.96 -0.81 -1.89
N TYR A 137 7.68 -1.90 -1.18
CA TYR A 137 6.67 -1.95 -0.13
C TYR A 137 7.35 -1.96 1.23
N VAL A 138 6.95 -1.02 2.09
CA VAL A 138 7.28 -1.02 3.52
C VAL A 138 5.98 -0.81 4.28
N GLN A 139 5.68 -1.72 5.21
CA GLN A 139 4.50 -1.63 6.06
C GLN A 139 4.51 -0.29 6.83
N ASP A 140 3.33 0.29 7.04
CA ASP A 140 3.14 1.60 7.72
C ASP A 140 3.84 2.81 7.07
N SER A 141 4.55 2.61 5.95
CA SER A 141 5.16 3.67 5.17
C SER A 141 4.31 4.01 3.93
N PRO A 142 4.31 5.28 3.48
CA PRO A 142 3.67 5.67 2.23
C PRO A 142 4.33 4.99 1.03
N LEU A 143 3.52 4.54 0.06
CA LEU A 143 4.00 3.93 -1.18
C LEU A 143 4.61 4.96 -2.15
N PHE A 144 4.09 6.18 -2.13
CA PHE A 144 4.55 7.29 -2.94
C PHE A 144 4.96 8.45 -2.05
N LYS A 145 6.15 9.00 -2.30
CA LYS A 145 6.58 10.26 -1.71
C LYS A 145 6.03 11.40 -2.57
N LYS A 146 5.52 12.45 -1.93
CA LYS A 146 5.15 13.68 -2.65
C LYS A 146 6.41 14.22 -3.32
N ILE A 147 6.33 14.44 -4.63
CA ILE A 147 7.37 15.17 -5.34
C ILE A 147 6.93 16.62 -5.33
N ASP A 148 7.59 17.45 -4.53
CA ASP A 148 7.30 18.88 -4.49
C ASP A 148 7.68 19.53 -5.83
N GLY A 149 6.77 20.32 -6.41
CA GLY A 149 7.05 21.14 -7.59
C GLY A 149 6.64 20.55 -8.95
N PHE A 150 5.68 19.62 -8.98
CA PHE A 150 4.88 19.32 -10.17
C PHE A 150 3.44 19.81 -10.00
#